data_AF-A0A2G5X202-F1
#
_entry.id   AF-A0A2G5X202-F1
#
_cell.length_a   1.000
_cell.length_b   1.000
_cell.length_c   1.000
_cell.angle_alpha   90.00
_cell.angle_beta   90.00
_cell.angle_gamma   90.00
#
_symmetry.space_group_name_H-M   'P 1'
#
loop_
_entity.id
_entity.type
_entity.pdbx_description
1 polymer ?
#
loop_
_entity_poly.entity_id
_entity_poly.type
_entity_poly.pdbx_seq_one_letter_code
_entity_poly.pdbx_strand_id
1 'polypeptide(L)'
;MKLSTKITVGLVSGIIFGIIVNIFLPQAVPQLNEYVLSPIGKIFLSLIQFVVVPIVFTSLIVGFSSIDHSEKVGRLTGKLLFLYISTSILALVIGYITASVLKPGNMVDGLGELAAGEAKEGQGILEWLISIVPTNPFEAFATGNLLQIIFTAIIVVIGIRMAGSHAKPFLSFVESVHAIVEKITMLVLRLSPIGVFALISSVIATQGLDIVQKLFVYILGLILALTLMAIAYFVILSFLHVSPKHFWKSFQPTFGIAFGTASSNAALPVAIENSKKEFKMKEEIAGFAIPLGTALKRDGACILQTFNALFVAQLFDIQLSGAQILAIIVSALVVSFSTAGVPGAGIIMMSTVLAAANLPLAGIALVAGVDRLTDGFRTLLNVFGNTANAVILDKWEDNSSITDMKTQSPEPAYADSKRL
;
A
#
# COMPACT_ATOMS: atom_id res chain seq x y z
N MET A 1 -14.82 22.81 -3.43
CA MET A 1 -13.77 21.97 -4.08
C MET A 1 -13.73 20.60 -3.43
N LYS A 2 -13.62 19.52 -4.22
CA LYS A 2 -13.41 18.15 -3.72
C LYS A 2 -12.08 18.07 -2.95
N LEU A 3 -12.00 17.19 -1.95
CA LEU A 3 -10.81 17.05 -1.09
C LEU A 3 -9.56 16.71 -1.92
N SER A 4 -9.68 15.79 -2.87
CA SER A 4 -8.61 15.44 -3.82
C SER A 4 -8.06 16.67 -4.55
N THR A 5 -8.93 17.55 -5.05
CA THR A 5 -8.52 18.80 -5.71
C THR A 5 -7.75 19.72 -4.76
N LYS A 6 -8.20 19.86 -3.50
CA LYS A 6 -7.47 20.67 -2.51
C LYS A 6 -6.06 20.14 -2.26
N ILE A 7 -5.91 18.82 -2.23
CA ILE A 7 -4.60 18.22 -1.98
C ILE A 7 -3.69 18.34 -3.20
N THR A 8 -4.20 18.15 -4.42
CA THR A 8 -3.44 18.42 -5.65
C THR A 8 -2.98 19.87 -5.70
N VAL A 9 -3.84 20.83 -5.33
CA VAL A 9 -3.46 22.24 -5.21
C VAL A 9 -2.36 22.43 -4.17
N GLY A 10 -2.47 21.80 -2.99
CA GLY A 10 -1.43 21.83 -1.96
C GLY A 10 -0.08 21.27 -2.45
N LEU A 11 -0.10 20.17 -3.19
CA LEU A 11 1.09 19.58 -3.80
C LEU A 11 1.74 20.53 -4.82
N VAL A 12 0.98 21.00 -5.79
CA VAL A 12 1.50 21.87 -6.87
C VAL A 12 2.00 23.21 -6.32
N SER A 13 1.22 23.84 -5.44
CA SER A 13 1.63 25.09 -4.80
C SER A 13 2.85 24.90 -3.91
N GLY A 14 2.99 23.75 -3.23
CA GLY A 14 4.17 23.45 -2.41
C GLY A 14 5.43 23.24 -3.25
N ILE A 15 5.33 22.59 -4.40
CA ILE A 15 6.45 22.47 -5.34
C ILE A 15 6.88 23.86 -5.81
N ILE A 16 5.95 24.68 -6.29
CA ILE A 16 6.23 26.04 -6.77
C ILE A 16 6.88 26.88 -5.66
N PHE A 17 6.30 26.84 -4.46
CA PHE A 17 6.81 27.57 -3.31
C PHE A 17 8.22 27.11 -2.93
N GLY A 18 8.46 25.80 -2.85
CA GLY A 18 9.78 25.24 -2.56
C GLY A 18 10.84 25.69 -3.57
N ILE A 19 10.52 25.70 -4.87
CA ILE A 19 11.42 26.17 -5.93
C ILE A 19 11.73 27.66 -5.75
N ILE A 20 10.70 28.48 -5.52
CA ILE A 20 10.88 29.93 -5.36
C ILE A 20 11.77 30.23 -4.14
N VAL A 21 11.53 29.59 -3.00
CA VAL A 21 12.34 29.82 -1.79
C VAL A 21 13.77 29.32 -2.00
N ASN A 22 13.97 28.17 -2.62
CA ASN A 22 15.30 27.64 -2.89
C ASN A 22 16.14 28.56 -3.79
N ILE A 23 15.55 29.08 -4.87
CA ILE A 23 16.26 29.91 -5.86
C ILE A 23 16.44 31.35 -5.38
N PHE A 24 15.37 31.98 -4.88
CA PHE A 24 15.38 33.42 -4.60
C PHE A 24 15.70 33.76 -3.14
N LEU A 25 15.49 32.83 -2.20
CA LEU A 25 15.69 33.04 -0.76
C LEU A 25 16.50 31.91 -0.09
N PRO A 26 17.65 31.46 -0.66
CA PRO A 26 18.39 30.31 -0.14
C PRO A 26 18.82 30.49 1.32
N GLN A 27 19.15 31.72 1.74
CA GLN A 27 19.56 32.03 3.11
C GLN A 27 18.42 31.84 4.14
N ALA A 28 17.16 31.93 3.71
CA ALA A 28 15.99 31.76 4.57
C ALA A 28 15.52 30.30 4.66
N VAL A 29 15.99 29.42 3.76
CA VAL A 29 15.60 28.00 3.70
C VAL A 29 15.78 27.29 5.04
N PRO A 30 16.93 27.38 5.75
CA PRO A 30 17.12 26.63 6.99
C PRO A 30 16.11 27.00 8.05
N GLN A 31 15.90 28.31 8.26
CA GLN A 31 14.98 28.85 9.26
C GLN A 31 13.52 28.53 8.90
N LEU A 32 13.12 28.76 7.63
CA LEU A 32 11.77 28.46 7.18
C LEU A 32 11.44 26.97 7.31
N ASN A 33 12.41 26.11 6.97
CA ASN A 33 12.24 24.69 7.09
C ASN A 33 12.15 24.23 8.56
N GLU A 34 13.06 24.70 9.41
CA GLU A 34 13.15 24.32 10.82
C GLU A 34 11.91 24.76 11.62
N TYR A 35 11.45 26.00 11.41
CA TYR A 35 10.39 26.59 12.25
C TYR A 35 8.98 26.46 11.67
N VAL A 36 8.82 26.23 10.37
CA VAL A 36 7.49 26.24 9.72
C VAL A 36 7.22 24.96 8.94
N LEU A 37 7.99 24.67 7.89
CA LEU A 37 7.65 23.59 6.95
C LEU A 37 7.80 22.20 7.59
N SER A 38 8.94 21.94 8.25
CA SER A 38 9.20 20.65 8.89
C SER A 38 8.26 20.38 10.07
N PRO A 39 8.01 21.32 11.00
CA PRO A 39 7.06 21.09 12.09
C PRO A 39 5.63 20.82 11.60
N ILE A 40 5.12 21.59 10.64
CA ILE A 40 3.77 21.36 10.07
C ILE A 40 3.71 19.99 9.39
N GLY A 41 4.75 19.63 8.62
CA GLY A 41 4.86 18.33 8.00
C GLY A 41 4.90 17.18 9.02
N LYS A 42 5.72 17.32 10.07
CA LYS A 42 5.85 16.33 11.17
C LYS A 42 4.54 16.17 11.93
N ILE A 43 3.87 17.26 12.30
CA ILE A 43 2.55 17.20 12.96
C ILE A 43 1.56 16.44 12.08
N PHE A 44 1.52 16.75 10.78
CA PHE A 44 0.64 16.05 9.85
C PHE A 44 0.97 14.54 9.78
N LEU A 45 2.25 14.16 9.68
CA LEU A 45 2.66 12.76 9.68
C LEU A 45 2.30 12.05 10.99
N SER A 46 2.51 12.71 12.14
CA SER A 46 2.13 12.18 13.45
C SER A 46 0.63 11.97 13.59
N LEU A 47 -0.20 12.88 13.06
CA LEU A 47 -1.65 12.72 13.04
C LEU A 47 -2.08 11.55 12.15
N ILE A 48 -1.40 11.33 11.04
CA ILE A 48 -1.64 10.15 10.20
C ILE A 48 -1.22 8.86 10.94
N GLN A 49 -0.05 8.84 11.58
CA GLN A 49 0.42 7.69 12.35
C GLN A 49 -0.52 7.37 13.53
N PHE A 50 -1.03 8.40 14.19
CA PHE A 50 -1.99 8.30 15.30
C PHE A 50 -3.25 7.52 14.90
N VAL A 51 -3.79 7.75 13.70
CA VAL A 51 -5.00 7.04 13.25
C VAL A 51 -4.71 5.64 12.74
N VAL A 52 -3.48 5.35 12.29
CA VAL A 52 -3.21 4.13 11.54
C VAL A 52 -3.05 2.87 12.37
N VAL A 53 -2.42 2.97 13.53
CA VAL A 53 -2.31 1.80 14.42
C VAL A 53 -3.71 1.32 14.86
N PRO A 54 -4.61 2.19 15.38
CA PRO A 54 -5.95 1.77 15.77
C PRO A 54 -6.82 1.34 14.59
N ILE A 55 -6.76 2.04 13.45
CA ILE A 55 -7.63 1.72 12.31
C ILE A 55 -7.27 0.36 11.73
N VAL A 56 -5.99 0.02 11.58
CA VAL A 56 -5.57 -1.27 11.01
C VAL A 56 -6.01 -2.41 11.92
N PHE A 57 -5.74 -2.32 13.22
CA PHE A 57 -6.12 -3.35 14.17
C PHE A 57 -7.64 -3.58 14.21
N THR A 58 -8.42 -2.51 14.36
CA THR A 58 -9.88 -2.61 14.41
C THR A 58 -10.49 -3.05 13.08
N SER A 59 -9.99 -2.56 11.95
CA SER A 59 -10.46 -2.97 10.62
C SER A 59 -10.23 -4.45 10.36
N LEU A 60 -9.08 -4.99 10.79
CA LEU A 60 -8.80 -6.42 10.64
C LEU A 60 -9.72 -7.26 11.53
N ILE A 61 -9.93 -6.86 12.79
CA ILE A 61 -10.86 -7.58 13.67
C ILE A 61 -12.28 -7.54 13.10
N VAL A 62 -12.81 -6.36 12.78
CA VAL A 62 -14.18 -6.23 12.20
C VAL A 62 -14.28 -6.98 10.86
N GLY A 63 -13.29 -6.81 9.98
CA GLY A 63 -13.27 -7.41 8.66
C GLY A 63 -13.17 -8.94 8.68
N PHE A 64 -12.43 -9.52 9.62
CA PHE A 64 -12.32 -10.98 9.73
C PHE A 64 -13.32 -11.63 10.71
N SER A 65 -13.94 -10.85 11.59
CA SER A 65 -14.98 -11.36 12.53
C SER A 65 -16.39 -11.30 11.94
N SER A 66 -16.62 -10.42 10.95
CA SER A 66 -17.83 -10.44 10.11
C SER A 66 -17.89 -11.64 9.15
N ILE A 67 -16.83 -12.44 9.11
CA ILE A 67 -16.77 -13.70 8.38
C ILE A 67 -17.47 -14.77 9.21
N ASP A 68 -18.74 -15.02 8.89
CA ASP A 68 -19.51 -16.13 9.45
C ASP A 68 -18.89 -17.50 9.11
N HIS A 69 -19.23 -18.53 9.88
CA HIS A 69 -18.85 -19.94 9.69
C HIS A 69 -19.28 -20.57 8.35
N SER A 70 -19.77 -19.78 7.40
CA SER A 70 -20.09 -20.30 6.08
C SER A 70 -18.78 -20.63 5.33
N GLU A 71 -18.71 -21.84 4.78
CA GLU A 71 -17.63 -22.28 3.88
C GLU A 71 -17.36 -21.27 2.75
N LYS A 72 -18.40 -20.52 2.37
CA LYS A 72 -18.38 -19.46 1.37
C LYS A 72 -17.34 -18.38 1.68
N VAL A 73 -17.24 -17.88 2.92
CA VAL A 73 -16.35 -16.74 3.23
C VAL A 73 -14.89 -17.19 3.38
N GLY A 74 -14.65 -18.41 3.88
CA GLY A 74 -13.32 -19.02 3.85
C GLY A 74 -12.79 -19.17 2.42
N ARG A 75 -13.66 -19.62 1.50
CA ARG A 75 -13.36 -19.72 0.06
C ARG A 75 -13.05 -18.35 -0.56
N LEU A 76 -13.84 -17.32 -0.25
CA LEU A 76 -13.59 -15.95 -0.72
C LEU A 76 -12.23 -15.42 -0.24
N THR A 77 -11.92 -15.62 1.03
CA THR A 77 -10.64 -15.21 1.63
C THR A 77 -9.46 -15.91 0.95
N GLY A 78 -9.55 -17.22 0.74
CA GLY A 78 -8.50 -18.00 0.06
C GLY A 78 -8.26 -17.53 -1.38
N LYS A 79 -9.35 -17.34 -2.16
CA LYS A 79 -9.27 -16.79 -3.52
C LYS A 79 -8.63 -15.40 -3.53
N LEU A 80 -9.01 -14.55 -2.58
CA LEU A 80 -8.50 -13.18 -2.48
C LEU A 80 -7.02 -13.13 -2.09
N LEU A 81 -6.58 -13.95 -1.13
CA LEU A 81 -5.17 -14.07 -0.77
C LEU A 81 -4.33 -14.59 -1.94
N PHE A 82 -4.83 -15.56 -2.71
CA PHE A 82 -4.18 -16.01 -3.93
C PHE A 82 -3.99 -14.86 -4.92
N LEU A 83 -5.07 -14.14 -5.24
CA LEU A 83 -5.00 -12.94 -6.10
C LEU A 83 -4.00 -11.91 -5.57
N TYR A 84 -3.97 -11.72 -4.25
CA TYR A 84 -3.08 -10.74 -3.64
C TYR A 84 -1.62 -11.11 -3.81
N ILE A 85 -1.26 -12.36 -3.48
CA ILE A 85 0.11 -12.86 -3.62
C ILE A 85 0.53 -12.83 -5.09
N SER A 86 -0.31 -13.34 -6.01
CA SER A 86 0.02 -13.37 -7.44
C SER A 86 0.26 -11.97 -8.03
N THR A 87 -0.62 -11.01 -7.72
CA THR A 87 -0.46 -9.66 -8.25
C THR A 87 0.67 -8.88 -7.58
N SER A 88 0.93 -9.12 -6.28
CA SER A 88 2.11 -8.55 -5.61
C SER A 88 3.42 -9.11 -6.18
N ILE A 89 3.50 -10.41 -6.51
CA ILE A 89 4.67 -10.99 -7.20
C ILE A 89 4.87 -10.33 -8.57
N LEU A 90 3.79 -10.13 -9.34
CA LEU A 90 3.87 -9.42 -10.61
C LEU A 90 4.40 -7.99 -10.43
N ALA A 91 3.94 -7.27 -9.41
CA ALA A 91 4.43 -5.95 -9.06
C ALA A 91 5.92 -5.96 -8.71
N LEU A 92 6.39 -6.94 -7.92
CA LEU A 92 7.81 -7.11 -7.57
C LEU A 92 8.67 -7.32 -8.82
N VAL A 93 8.21 -8.17 -9.74
CA VAL A 93 8.88 -8.47 -11.02
C VAL A 93 8.95 -7.22 -11.90
N ILE A 94 7.86 -6.47 -12.03
CA ILE A 94 7.84 -5.22 -12.80
C ILE A 94 8.82 -4.19 -12.21
N GLY A 95 8.84 -4.03 -10.88
CA GLY A 95 9.80 -3.16 -10.20
C GLY A 95 11.25 -3.57 -10.49
N TYR A 96 11.54 -4.87 -10.37
CA TYR A 96 12.86 -5.44 -10.65
C TYR A 96 13.30 -5.21 -12.10
N ILE A 97 12.45 -5.57 -13.07
CA ILE A 97 12.76 -5.45 -14.51
C ILE A 97 12.98 -3.99 -14.88
N THR A 98 12.11 -3.09 -14.42
CA THR A 98 12.21 -1.66 -14.76
C THR A 98 13.52 -1.07 -14.22
N ALA A 99 13.89 -1.35 -12.98
CA ALA A 99 15.18 -0.90 -12.41
C ALA A 99 16.39 -1.54 -13.08
N SER A 100 16.29 -2.81 -13.51
CA SER A 100 17.36 -3.52 -14.23
C SER A 100 17.62 -2.96 -15.62
N VAL A 101 16.55 -2.55 -16.32
CA VAL A 101 16.64 -1.98 -17.67
C VAL A 101 17.10 -0.53 -17.64
N LEU A 102 16.51 0.30 -16.78
CA LEU A 102 16.83 1.73 -16.72
C LEU A 102 18.15 2.03 -16.02
N LYS A 103 18.58 1.15 -15.10
CA LYS A 103 19.79 1.30 -14.29
C LYS A 103 19.94 2.69 -13.64
N PRO A 104 18.90 3.19 -12.94
CA PRO A 104 18.90 4.55 -12.42
C PRO A 104 20.04 4.81 -11.41
N GLY A 105 20.54 3.80 -10.70
CA GLY A 105 21.61 3.98 -9.71
C GLY A 105 22.96 4.32 -10.34
N ASN A 106 23.23 3.82 -11.55
CA ASN A 106 24.47 4.09 -12.28
C ASN A 106 24.53 5.52 -12.85
N MET A 107 23.41 6.25 -12.83
CA MET A 107 23.31 7.61 -13.39
C MET A 107 23.47 8.70 -12.32
N VAL A 108 23.77 8.30 -11.08
CA VAL A 108 23.88 9.18 -9.93
C VAL A 108 25.35 9.28 -9.51
N ASP A 109 26.09 10.20 -10.11
CA ASP A 109 27.52 10.39 -9.81
C ASP A 109 27.76 11.02 -8.42
N GLY A 110 28.75 10.47 -7.70
CA GLY A 110 29.34 11.06 -6.48
C GLY A 110 28.53 10.91 -5.17
N LEU A 111 27.35 10.26 -5.20
CA LEU A 111 26.54 10.03 -3.99
C LEU A 111 26.86 8.71 -3.26
N GLY A 112 27.43 7.72 -3.94
CA GLY A 112 27.86 6.45 -3.32
C GLY A 112 29.07 6.61 -2.39
N GLU A 113 30.02 7.48 -2.74
CA GLU A 113 31.24 7.72 -1.95
C GLU A 113 30.97 8.51 -0.66
N LEU A 114 29.97 9.41 -0.66
CA LEU A 114 29.54 10.19 0.53
C LEU A 114 28.80 9.33 1.58
N ALA A 115 28.40 8.12 1.20
CA ALA A 115 27.55 7.23 1.98
C ALA A 115 28.26 5.91 2.35
N ALA A 116 29.59 5.87 2.26
CA ALA A 116 30.44 4.76 2.69
C ALA A 116 30.44 4.60 4.22
N GLY A 117 29.28 4.23 4.77
CA GLY A 117 29.18 3.60 6.07
C GLY A 117 29.27 2.09 5.89
N GLU A 118 30.00 1.41 6.79
CA GLU A 118 30.07 -0.04 6.85
C GLU A 118 28.68 -0.66 6.71
N ALA A 119 28.54 -1.64 5.80
CA ALA A 119 27.35 -2.45 5.70
C ALA A 119 27.13 -3.13 7.06
N LYS A 120 26.20 -2.60 7.87
CA LYS A 120 25.76 -3.30 9.08
C LYS A 120 25.11 -4.60 8.63
N GLU A 121 25.55 -5.72 9.22
CA GLU A 121 24.91 -7.02 9.01
C GLU A 121 23.40 -6.85 9.19
N GLY A 122 22.67 -7.06 8.10
CA GLY A 122 21.22 -7.12 8.17
C GLY A 122 20.77 -8.35 8.94
N GLN A 123 19.66 -8.23 9.69
CA GLN A 123 19.03 -9.40 10.27
C GLN A 123 18.71 -10.42 9.18
N GLY A 124 19.08 -11.68 9.41
CA GLY A 124 18.77 -12.76 8.48
C GLY A 124 17.25 -12.92 8.29
N ILE A 125 16.82 -13.44 7.13
CA ILE A 125 15.40 -13.66 6.82
C ILE A 125 14.70 -14.46 7.93
N LEU A 126 15.38 -15.44 8.53
CA LEU A 126 14.83 -16.26 9.61
C LEU A 126 14.58 -15.45 10.89
N GLU A 127 15.55 -14.65 11.32
CA GLU A 127 15.41 -13.79 12.51
C GLU A 127 14.30 -12.76 12.32
N TRP A 128 14.21 -12.20 11.12
CA TRP A 128 13.13 -11.28 10.78
C TRP A 128 11.76 -11.99 10.75
N LEU A 129 11.65 -13.23 10.23
CA LEU A 129 10.41 -14.01 10.28
C LEU A 129 9.99 -14.27 11.73
N ILE A 130 10.94 -14.57 12.61
CA ILE A 130 10.70 -14.72 14.05
C ILE A 130 10.19 -13.40 14.65
N SER A 131 10.75 -12.26 14.22
CA SER A 131 10.36 -10.93 14.73
C SER A 131 8.91 -10.51 14.41
N ILE A 132 8.25 -11.19 13.47
CA ILE A 132 6.83 -10.96 13.13
C ILE A 132 5.91 -11.30 14.30
N VAL A 133 6.29 -12.29 15.11
CA VAL A 133 5.51 -12.73 16.27
C VAL A 133 5.91 -11.86 17.47
N PRO A 134 5.04 -10.95 17.95
CA PRO A 134 5.38 -10.14 19.12
C PRO A 134 5.38 -11.02 20.38
N THR A 135 6.39 -10.83 21.23
CA THR A 135 6.38 -11.36 22.60
C THR A 135 5.37 -10.62 23.47
N ASN A 136 5.10 -9.35 23.18
CA ASN A 136 4.10 -8.51 23.83
C ASN A 136 3.26 -7.74 22.79
N PRO A 137 1.97 -8.05 22.61
CA PRO A 137 1.14 -7.34 21.64
C PRO A 137 1.00 -5.85 21.97
N PHE A 138 0.95 -5.46 23.25
CA PHE A 138 0.83 -4.05 23.65
C PHE A 138 2.07 -3.23 23.30
N GLU A 139 3.25 -3.86 23.33
CA GLU A 139 4.49 -3.24 22.88
C GLU A 139 4.45 -2.96 21.37
N ALA A 140 3.89 -3.88 20.58
CA ALA A 140 3.69 -3.66 19.15
C ALA A 140 2.79 -2.44 18.87
N PHE A 141 1.75 -2.22 19.68
CA PHE A 141 0.93 -1.00 19.60
C PHE A 141 1.71 0.25 20.00
N ALA A 142 2.48 0.18 21.09
CA ALA A 142 3.23 1.33 21.61
C ALA A 142 4.36 1.78 20.67
N THR A 143 5.04 0.81 20.04
CA THR A 143 6.13 1.05 19.09
C THR A 143 5.64 1.27 17.66
N GLY A 144 4.35 1.01 17.39
CA GLY A 144 3.76 1.12 16.06
C GLY A 144 4.27 0.05 15.09
N ASN A 145 4.73 -1.10 15.58
CA ASN A 145 5.16 -2.22 14.74
C ASN A 145 3.95 -2.86 14.06
N LEU A 146 3.65 -2.39 12.85
CA LEU A 146 2.42 -2.78 12.17
C LEU A 146 2.37 -4.27 11.81
N LEU A 147 3.50 -4.90 11.49
CA LEU A 147 3.55 -6.34 11.19
C LEU A 147 3.08 -7.16 12.39
N GLN A 148 3.62 -6.83 13.56
CA GLN A 148 3.24 -7.45 14.82
C GLN A 148 1.79 -7.14 15.22
N ILE A 149 1.30 -5.92 14.93
CA ILE A 149 -0.11 -5.54 15.13
C ILE A 149 -1.04 -6.37 14.23
N ILE A 150 -0.67 -6.57 12.96
CA ILE A 150 -1.42 -7.39 12.01
C ILE A 150 -1.45 -8.84 12.47
N PHE A 151 -0.29 -9.40 12.84
CA PHE A 151 -0.21 -10.75 13.39
C PHE A 151 -1.09 -10.89 14.64
N THR A 152 -1.01 -9.93 15.57
CA THR A 152 -1.85 -9.88 16.77
C THR A 152 -3.33 -9.85 16.41
N ALA A 153 -3.75 -9.03 15.43
CA ALA A 153 -5.13 -8.96 14.99
C ALA A 153 -5.64 -10.31 14.46
N ILE A 154 -4.81 -11.01 13.66
CA ILE A 154 -5.15 -12.35 13.13
C ILE A 154 -5.32 -13.36 14.28
N ILE A 155 -4.41 -13.38 15.25
CA ILE A 155 -4.53 -14.27 16.42
C ILE A 155 -5.76 -13.93 17.27
N VAL A 156 -6.05 -12.65 17.48
CA VAL A 156 -7.26 -12.20 18.20
C VAL A 156 -8.52 -12.64 17.48
N VAL A 157 -8.57 -12.54 16.15
CA VAL A 157 -9.69 -13.03 15.33
C VAL A 157 -9.88 -14.53 15.48
N ILE A 158 -8.80 -15.32 15.45
CA ILE A 158 -8.86 -16.77 15.68
C ILE A 158 -9.43 -17.04 17.08
N GLY A 159 -8.96 -16.32 18.10
CA GLY A 159 -9.47 -16.41 19.47
C GLY A 159 -10.96 -16.04 19.60
N ILE A 160 -11.42 -14.97 18.92
CA ILE A 160 -12.83 -14.56 18.84
C ILE A 160 -13.68 -15.71 18.30
N ARG A 161 -13.22 -16.35 17.22
CA ARG A 161 -13.93 -17.49 16.62
C ARG A 161 -14.02 -18.68 17.56
N MET A 162 -12.93 -19.00 18.25
CA MET A 162 -12.89 -20.09 19.23
C MET A 162 -13.77 -19.80 20.46
N ALA A 163 -13.89 -18.54 20.87
CA ALA A 163 -14.72 -18.13 22.00
C ALA A 163 -16.23 -18.08 21.68
N GLY A 164 -16.60 -18.07 20.40
CA GLY A 164 -18.00 -18.11 19.94
C GLY A 164 -18.84 -16.95 20.48
N SER A 165 -20.00 -17.26 21.08
CA SER A 165 -20.94 -16.25 21.57
C SER A 165 -20.40 -15.34 22.67
N HIS A 166 -19.40 -15.80 23.43
CA HIS A 166 -18.77 -15.00 24.49
C HIS A 166 -17.98 -13.80 23.95
N ALA A 167 -17.55 -13.84 22.68
CA ALA A 167 -16.81 -12.74 22.06
C ALA A 167 -17.71 -11.60 21.56
N LYS A 168 -19.04 -11.77 21.55
CA LYS A 168 -19.98 -10.76 21.01
C LYS A 168 -19.81 -9.36 21.64
N PRO A 169 -19.72 -9.20 22.98
CA PRO A 169 -19.54 -7.87 23.58
C PRO A 169 -18.24 -7.20 23.15
N PHE A 170 -17.16 -7.98 23.02
CA PHE A 170 -15.87 -7.46 22.55
C PHE A 170 -15.96 -7.00 21.09
N LEU A 171 -16.61 -7.77 20.23
CA LEU A 171 -16.78 -7.40 18.83
C LEU A 171 -17.57 -6.09 18.68
N SER A 172 -18.69 -5.93 19.41
CA SER A 172 -19.48 -4.69 19.39
C SER A 172 -18.68 -3.48 19.91
N PHE A 173 -17.81 -3.69 20.91
CA PHE A 173 -16.89 -2.65 21.35
C PHE A 173 -15.89 -2.27 20.24
N VAL A 174 -15.25 -3.25 19.60
CA VAL A 174 -14.28 -3.00 18.53
C VAL A 174 -14.92 -2.31 17.32
N GLU A 175 -16.14 -2.69 16.95
CA GLU A 175 -16.92 -2.01 15.90
C GLU A 175 -17.18 -0.53 16.23
N SER A 176 -17.51 -0.24 17.50
CA SER A 176 -17.70 1.14 17.97
C SER A 176 -16.39 1.94 17.88
N VAL A 177 -15.27 1.34 18.31
CA VAL A 177 -13.93 1.96 18.20
C VAL A 177 -13.57 2.18 16.73
N HIS A 178 -13.82 1.20 15.86
CA HIS A 178 -13.58 1.32 14.42
C HIS A 178 -14.31 2.54 13.82
N ALA A 179 -15.61 2.66 14.08
CA ALA A 179 -16.42 3.78 13.60
C ALA A 179 -15.91 5.14 14.11
N ILE A 180 -15.47 5.23 15.37
CA ILE A 180 -14.88 6.45 15.93
C ILE A 180 -13.56 6.79 15.21
N VAL A 181 -12.67 5.81 15.06
CA VAL A 181 -11.36 5.99 14.40
C VAL A 181 -11.53 6.39 12.92
N GLU A 182 -12.54 5.88 12.23
CA GLU A 182 -12.89 6.34 10.88
C GLU A 182 -13.24 7.84 10.84
N LYS A 183 -14.04 8.34 11.81
CA LYS A 183 -14.37 9.77 11.89
C LYS A 183 -13.14 10.63 12.21
N ILE A 184 -12.26 10.16 13.10
CA ILE A 184 -10.99 10.84 13.40
C ILE A 184 -10.12 10.89 12.13
N THR A 185 -10.03 9.79 11.39
CA THR A 185 -9.31 9.72 10.12
C THR A 185 -9.83 10.79 9.15
N MET A 186 -11.15 10.93 9.00
CA MET A 186 -11.74 11.97 8.15
C MET A 186 -11.39 13.40 8.61
N LEU A 187 -11.25 13.65 9.91
CA LEU A 187 -10.80 14.95 10.43
C LEU A 187 -9.35 15.23 10.03
N VAL A 188 -8.46 14.25 10.23
CA VAL A 188 -7.04 14.35 9.86
C VAL A 188 -6.89 14.60 8.35
N LEU A 189 -7.70 13.97 7.51
CA LEU A 189 -7.64 14.15 6.06
C LEU A 189 -8.06 15.53 5.57
N ARG A 190 -8.87 16.26 6.34
CA ARG A 190 -9.17 17.66 6.02
C ARG A 190 -7.93 18.56 6.11
N LEU A 191 -6.93 18.15 6.89
CA LEU A 191 -5.65 18.86 7.05
C LEU A 191 -4.62 18.46 5.98
N SER A 192 -4.87 17.40 5.20
CA SER A 192 -3.93 16.91 4.18
C SER A 192 -3.44 17.97 3.18
N PRO A 193 -4.26 18.91 2.66
CA PRO A 193 -3.75 19.95 1.76
C PRO A 193 -2.59 20.76 2.34
N ILE A 194 -2.66 21.09 3.63
CA ILE A 194 -1.65 21.89 4.34
C ILE A 194 -0.41 21.04 4.65
N GLY A 195 -0.62 19.82 5.15
CA GLY A 195 0.47 18.90 5.44
C GLY A 195 1.26 18.50 4.20
N VAL A 196 0.56 18.22 3.09
CA VAL A 196 1.19 17.90 1.80
C VAL A 196 1.98 19.08 1.25
N PHE A 197 1.42 20.30 1.32
CA PHE A 197 2.14 21.53 0.95
C PHE A 197 3.44 21.67 1.74
N ALA A 198 3.37 21.55 3.07
CA ALA A 198 4.54 21.74 3.93
C ALA A 198 5.64 20.69 3.68
N LEU A 199 5.25 19.41 3.55
CA LEU A 199 6.18 18.32 3.28
C LEU A 199 6.92 18.48 1.94
N ILE A 200 6.19 18.75 0.86
CA ILE A 200 6.83 18.86 -0.46
C ILE A 200 7.65 20.16 -0.58
N SER A 201 7.17 21.25 0.00
CA SER A 201 7.91 22.52 0.06
C SER A 201 9.23 22.34 0.80
N SER A 202 9.22 21.67 1.95
CA SER A 202 10.41 21.40 2.78
C SER A 202 11.50 20.67 2.00
N VAL A 203 11.12 19.61 1.27
CA VAL A 203 12.03 18.81 0.46
C VAL A 203 12.66 19.66 -0.64
N ILE A 204 11.84 20.34 -1.45
CA ILE A 204 12.32 21.11 -2.60
C ILE A 204 13.13 22.34 -2.15
N ALA A 205 12.72 22.97 -1.04
CA ALA A 205 13.42 24.13 -0.49
C ALA A 205 14.83 23.77 0.00
N THR A 206 15.00 22.62 0.67
CA THR A 206 16.28 22.23 1.29
C THR A 206 17.23 21.52 0.35
N GLN A 207 16.72 20.66 -0.53
CA GLN A 207 17.55 19.83 -1.41
C GLN A 207 17.75 20.44 -2.80
N GLY A 208 16.99 21.48 -3.14
CA GLY A 208 17.02 22.16 -4.44
C GLY A 208 16.60 21.29 -5.62
N LEU A 209 16.81 21.82 -6.82
CA LEU A 209 16.52 21.11 -8.07
C LEU A 209 17.62 20.12 -8.47
N ASP A 210 18.83 20.26 -7.94
CA ASP A 210 19.97 19.40 -8.27
C ASP A 210 19.74 17.94 -7.90
N ILE A 211 19.16 17.66 -6.72
CA ILE A 211 18.83 16.28 -6.35
C ILE A 211 17.72 15.71 -7.23
N VAL A 212 16.76 16.55 -7.62
CA VAL A 212 15.65 16.15 -8.50
C VAL A 212 16.17 15.85 -9.89
N GLN A 213 17.15 16.60 -10.39
CA GLN A 213 17.83 16.35 -11.65
C GLN A 213 18.64 15.05 -11.59
N LYS A 214 19.44 14.84 -10.54
CA LYS A 214 20.23 13.61 -10.36
C LYS A 214 19.34 12.37 -10.21
N LEU A 215 18.20 12.49 -9.54
CA LEU A 215 17.24 11.41 -9.34
C LEU A 215 16.10 11.41 -10.36
N PHE A 216 16.22 12.19 -11.45
CA PHE A 216 15.14 12.33 -12.44
C PHE A 216 14.81 10.99 -13.09
N VAL A 217 15.83 10.23 -13.50
CA VAL A 217 15.66 8.89 -14.09
C VAL A 217 15.10 7.90 -13.06
N TYR A 218 15.52 8.02 -11.80
CA TYR A 218 14.94 7.25 -10.70
C TYR A 218 13.43 7.52 -10.56
N ILE A 219 13.02 8.80 -10.49
CA ILE A 219 11.62 9.22 -10.34
C ILE A 219 10.79 8.73 -11.52
N LEU A 220 11.22 8.99 -12.76
CA LEU A 220 10.52 8.57 -13.96
C LEU A 220 10.47 7.05 -14.09
N GLY A 221 11.56 6.36 -13.76
CA GLY A 221 11.61 4.91 -13.79
C GLY A 221 10.65 4.26 -12.81
N LEU A 222 10.54 4.81 -11.59
CA LEU A 222 9.57 4.35 -10.61
C LEU A 222 8.13 4.62 -11.08
N ILE A 223 7.84 5.83 -11.59
CA ILE A 223 6.51 6.15 -12.16
C ILE A 223 6.18 5.24 -13.34
N LEU A 224 7.15 4.91 -14.19
CA LEU A 224 7.01 3.97 -15.29
C LEU A 224 6.65 2.57 -14.77
N ALA A 225 7.38 2.04 -13.78
CA ALA A 225 7.09 0.74 -13.18
C ALA A 225 5.66 0.68 -12.61
N LEU A 226 5.23 1.75 -11.91
CA LEU A 226 3.87 1.85 -11.38
C LEU A 226 2.81 1.88 -12.49
N THR A 227 3.11 2.60 -13.59
CA THR A 227 2.23 2.70 -14.75
C THR A 227 2.12 1.36 -15.47
N LEU A 228 3.22 0.63 -15.63
CA LEU A 228 3.23 -0.71 -16.21
C LEU A 228 2.37 -1.70 -15.41
N MET A 229 2.40 -1.61 -14.08
CA MET A 229 1.53 -2.42 -13.23
C MET A 229 0.04 -2.03 -13.35
N ALA A 230 -0.27 -0.72 -13.45
CA ALA A 230 -1.64 -0.27 -13.72
C ALA A 230 -2.15 -0.79 -15.08
N ILE A 231 -1.28 -0.80 -16.11
CA ILE A 231 -1.58 -1.38 -17.42
C ILE A 231 -1.81 -2.90 -17.29
N ALA A 232 -0.97 -3.60 -16.53
CA ALA A 232 -1.14 -5.03 -16.29
C ALA A 232 -2.51 -5.35 -15.68
N TYR A 233 -2.97 -4.55 -14.71
CA TYR A 233 -4.33 -4.69 -14.19
C TYR A 233 -5.41 -4.44 -15.24
N PHE A 234 -5.29 -3.41 -16.06
CA PHE A 234 -6.25 -3.17 -17.14
C PHE A 234 -6.32 -4.34 -18.13
N VAL A 235 -5.17 -4.96 -18.43
CA VAL A 235 -5.10 -6.17 -19.26
C VAL A 235 -5.85 -7.33 -18.58
N ILE A 236 -5.57 -7.59 -17.30
CA ILE A 236 -6.27 -8.63 -16.53
C ILE A 236 -7.79 -8.40 -16.52
N LEU A 237 -8.23 -7.16 -16.25
CA LEU A 237 -9.65 -6.80 -16.26
C LEU A 237 -10.29 -6.99 -17.63
N SER A 238 -9.57 -6.67 -18.71
CA SER A 238 -10.05 -6.85 -20.09
C SER A 238 -10.26 -8.33 -20.42
N PHE A 239 -9.37 -9.22 -19.99
CA PHE A 239 -9.55 -10.67 -20.14
C PHE A 239 -10.77 -11.21 -19.39
N LEU A 240 -11.20 -10.53 -18.32
CA LEU A 240 -12.42 -10.85 -17.57
C LEU A 240 -13.66 -10.14 -18.11
N HIS A 241 -13.58 -9.55 -19.30
CA HIS A 241 -14.66 -8.77 -19.93
C HIS A 241 -15.15 -7.58 -19.08
N VAL A 242 -14.30 -7.07 -18.19
CA VAL A 242 -14.54 -5.83 -17.45
C VAL A 242 -13.93 -4.68 -18.24
N SER A 243 -14.75 -3.70 -18.62
CA SER A 243 -14.27 -2.53 -19.36
C SER A 243 -13.29 -1.68 -18.52
N PRO A 244 -12.03 -1.49 -18.97
CA PRO A 244 -11.05 -0.62 -18.30
C PRO A 244 -11.56 0.81 -18.10
N LYS A 245 -12.30 1.32 -19.10
CA LYS A 245 -12.88 2.66 -19.08
C LYS A 245 -13.96 2.78 -18.00
N HIS A 246 -14.80 1.76 -17.83
CA HIS A 246 -15.79 1.73 -16.76
C HIS A 246 -15.10 1.69 -15.40
N PHE A 247 -14.14 0.78 -15.19
CA PHE A 247 -13.36 0.69 -13.97
C PHE A 247 -12.71 2.03 -13.58
N TRP A 248 -11.99 2.66 -14.52
CA TRP A 248 -11.34 3.94 -14.26
C TRP A 248 -12.36 5.01 -13.87
N LYS A 249 -13.47 5.14 -14.60
CA LYS A 249 -14.50 6.15 -14.30
C LYS A 249 -15.13 5.95 -12.93
N SER A 250 -15.40 4.70 -12.54
CA SER A 250 -16.02 4.40 -11.24
C SER A 250 -15.10 4.74 -10.07
N PHE A 251 -13.79 4.54 -10.21
CA PHE A 251 -12.84 4.72 -9.11
C PHE A 251 -11.96 5.99 -9.21
N GLN A 252 -12.06 6.78 -10.28
CA GLN A 252 -11.27 8.01 -10.45
C GLN A 252 -11.30 8.95 -9.24
N PRO A 253 -12.44 9.19 -8.57
CA PRO A 253 -12.47 10.03 -7.37
C PRO A 253 -11.62 9.43 -6.23
N THR A 254 -11.70 8.11 -6.04
CA THR A 254 -10.91 7.34 -5.07
C THR A 254 -9.42 7.47 -5.36
N PHE A 255 -9.01 7.29 -6.62
CA PHE A 255 -7.62 7.39 -7.06
C PHE A 255 -7.07 8.81 -6.86
N GLY A 256 -7.87 9.84 -7.13
CA GLY A 256 -7.49 11.22 -6.87
C GLY A 256 -7.27 11.52 -5.38
N ILE A 257 -8.05 10.89 -4.48
CA ILE A 257 -7.83 11.00 -3.04
C ILE A 257 -6.53 10.30 -2.66
N ALA A 258 -6.36 9.03 -3.05
CA ALA A 258 -5.16 8.25 -2.76
C ALA A 258 -3.87 8.95 -3.24
N PHE A 259 -3.90 9.48 -4.46
CA PHE A 259 -2.79 10.24 -5.02
C PHE A 259 -2.47 11.50 -4.24
N GLY A 260 -3.51 12.29 -3.92
CA GLY A 260 -3.33 13.53 -3.17
C GLY A 260 -2.81 13.26 -1.76
N THR A 261 -3.52 12.43 -0.99
CA THR A 261 -3.23 12.18 0.42
C THR A 261 -1.98 11.36 0.65
N ALA A 262 -1.55 10.59 -0.35
CA ALA A 262 -0.58 9.50 -0.19
C ALA A 262 -0.96 8.54 0.96
N SER A 263 -2.26 8.30 1.12
CA SER A 263 -2.78 7.34 2.10
C SER A 263 -3.89 6.47 1.51
N SER A 264 -3.67 5.15 1.54
CA SER A 264 -4.68 4.17 1.11
C SER A 264 -5.88 4.16 2.05
N ASN A 265 -5.63 4.30 3.36
CA ASN A 265 -6.68 4.37 4.39
C ASN A 265 -7.59 5.57 4.16
N ALA A 266 -7.04 6.69 3.69
CA ALA A 266 -7.80 7.87 3.37
C ALA A 266 -8.80 7.70 2.22
N ALA A 267 -8.44 6.86 1.26
CA ALA A 267 -9.27 6.60 0.09
C ALA A 267 -10.30 5.50 0.35
N LEU A 268 -10.15 4.71 1.42
CA LEU A 268 -10.94 3.51 1.69
C LEU A 268 -12.46 3.75 1.73
N PRO A 269 -13.00 4.74 2.48
CA PRO A 269 -14.45 4.93 2.52
C PRO A 269 -15.04 5.24 1.14
N VAL A 270 -14.33 6.06 0.35
CA VAL A 270 -14.75 6.43 -1.00
C VAL A 270 -14.57 5.27 -1.98
N ALA A 271 -13.57 4.40 -1.78
CA ALA A 271 -13.39 3.17 -2.55
C ALA A 271 -14.58 2.22 -2.39
N ILE A 272 -15.05 2.01 -1.15
CA ILE A 272 -16.20 1.15 -0.85
C ILE A 272 -17.51 1.76 -1.39
N GLU A 273 -17.70 3.08 -1.24
CA GLU A 273 -18.89 3.73 -1.77
C GLU A 273 -18.96 3.64 -3.30
N ASN A 274 -17.85 3.95 -3.98
CA ASN A 274 -17.78 3.90 -5.44
C ASN A 274 -17.88 2.47 -5.99
N SER A 275 -17.34 1.46 -5.30
CA SER A 275 -17.50 0.07 -5.73
C SER A 275 -18.96 -0.36 -5.71
N LYS A 276 -19.73 0.05 -4.70
CA LYS A 276 -21.16 -0.26 -4.59
C LYS A 276 -22.02 0.55 -5.56
N LYS A 277 -21.85 1.87 -5.60
CA LYS A 277 -22.75 2.78 -6.35
C LYS A 277 -22.39 2.91 -7.83
N GLU A 278 -21.12 3.15 -8.12
CA GLU A 278 -20.66 3.48 -9.48
C GLU A 278 -20.27 2.22 -10.26
N PHE A 279 -19.59 1.27 -9.60
CA PHE A 279 -19.18 0.01 -10.23
C PHE A 279 -20.22 -1.11 -10.12
N LYS A 280 -21.19 -1.00 -9.19
CA LYS A 280 -22.24 -1.99 -8.92
C LYS A 280 -21.73 -3.38 -8.50
N MET A 281 -20.64 -3.40 -7.73
CA MET A 281 -20.09 -4.61 -7.10
C MET A 281 -21.02 -5.12 -5.99
N LYS A 282 -21.05 -6.45 -5.78
CA LYS A 282 -21.78 -7.05 -4.65
C LYS A 282 -21.30 -6.44 -3.32
N GLU A 283 -22.26 -6.06 -2.49
CA GLU A 283 -21.98 -5.38 -1.21
C GLU A 283 -21.09 -6.20 -0.27
N GLU A 284 -21.30 -7.52 -0.23
CA GLU A 284 -20.47 -8.48 0.50
C GLU A 284 -19.00 -8.41 0.06
N ILE A 285 -18.74 -8.38 -1.25
CA ILE A 285 -17.38 -8.35 -1.79
C ILE A 285 -16.74 -6.97 -1.61
N ALA A 286 -17.50 -5.90 -1.87
CA ALA A 286 -17.04 -4.53 -1.68
C ALA A 286 -16.67 -4.23 -0.22
N GLY A 287 -17.52 -4.66 0.73
CA GLY A 287 -17.36 -4.45 2.16
C GLY A 287 -16.27 -5.31 2.81
N PHE A 288 -15.79 -6.35 2.12
CA PHE A 288 -14.76 -7.25 2.62
C PHE A 288 -13.42 -7.07 1.90
N ALA A 289 -13.41 -7.19 0.57
CA ALA A 289 -12.17 -7.29 -0.21
C ALA A 289 -11.40 -5.97 -0.26
N ILE A 290 -12.07 -4.83 -0.32
CA ILE A 290 -11.40 -3.53 -0.39
C ILE A 290 -10.76 -3.13 0.96
N PRO A 291 -11.45 -3.26 2.11
CA PRO A 291 -10.84 -3.05 3.42
C PRO A 291 -9.67 -4.01 3.68
N LEU A 292 -9.85 -5.30 3.39
CA LEU A 292 -8.81 -6.30 3.60
C LEU A 292 -7.55 -5.98 2.78
N GLY A 293 -7.72 -5.67 1.50
CA GLY A 293 -6.60 -5.26 0.65
C GLY A 293 -5.96 -3.96 1.11
N THR A 294 -6.72 -3.02 1.64
CA THR A 294 -6.16 -1.75 2.15
C THR A 294 -5.29 -1.95 3.39
N ALA A 295 -5.69 -2.89 4.25
CA ALA A 295 -4.91 -3.28 5.42
C ALA A 295 -3.66 -4.10 5.04
N LEU A 296 -3.80 -5.03 4.09
CA LEU A 296 -2.81 -6.07 3.85
C LEU A 296 -2.04 -5.97 2.53
N LYS A 297 -2.44 -5.21 1.51
CA LYS A 297 -1.89 -5.38 0.17
C LYS A 297 -1.44 -4.07 -0.47
N ARG A 298 -0.18 -4.02 -0.94
CA ARG A 298 0.41 -2.83 -1.56
C ARG A 298 1.37 -3.08 -2.71
N ASP A 299 0.83 -3.08 -3.93
CA ASP A 299 1.63 -3.22 -5.15
C ASP A 299 2.64 -2.10 -5.38
N GLY A 300 2.26 -0.86 -5.09
CA GLY A 300 3.16 0.28 -5.14
C GLY A 300 4.30 0.18 -4.13
N ALA A 301 4.06 -0.45 -2.96
CA ALA A 301 5.13 -0.75 -2.02
C ALA A 301 6.02 -1.89 -2.54
N CYS A 302 5.44 -2.95 -3.11
CA CYS A 302 6.23 -4.01 -3.77
C CYS A 302 7.18 -3.42 -4.82
N ILE A 303 6.65 -2.66 -5.77
CA ILE A 303 7.45 -2.01 -6.82
C ILE A 303 8.53 -1.12 -6.23
N LEU A 304 8.19 -0.29 -5.25
CA LEU A 304 9.15 0.57 -4.56
C LEU A 304 10.30 -0.24 -3.98
N GLN A 305 10.00 -1.29 -3.20
CA GLN A 305 11.04 -2.01 -2.47
C GLN A 305 12.00 -2.74 -3.41
N THR A 306 11.51 -3.44 -4.43
CA THR A 306 12.40 -4.08 -5.41
C THR A 306 13.16 -3.06 -6.23
N PHE A 307 12.50 -1.99 -6.68
CA PHE A 307 13.14 -0.93 -7.48
C PHE A 307 14.25 -0.24 -6.67
N ASN A 308 14.00 0.07 -5.39
CA ASN A 308 14.96 0.70 -4.51
C ASN A 308 16.13 -0.21 -4.17
N ALA A 309 15.91 -1.49 -3.90
CA ALA A 309 17.00 -2.42 -3.63
C ALA A 309 17.97 -2.51 -4.82
N LEU A 310 17.44 -2.53 -6.05
CA LEU A 310 18.26 -2.51 -7.26
C LEU A 310 18.94 -1.16 -7.48
N PHE A 311 18.23 -0.06 -7.25
CA PHE A 311 18.81 1.29 -7.32
C PHE A 311 19.98 1.45 -6.35
N VAL A 312 19.84 0.98 -5.10
CA VAL A 312 20.90 1.02 -4.10
C VAL A 312 22.07 0.11 -4.50
N ALA A 313 21.80 -1.12 -4.93
CA ALA A 313 22.86 -2.01 -5.40
C ALA A 313 23.66 -1.37 -6.55
N GLN A 314 22.99 -0.76 -7.52
CA GLN A 314 23.60 -0.02 -8.62
C GLN A 314 24.43 1.18 -8.15
N LEU A 315 23.89 1.97 -7.21
CA LEU A 315 24.55 3.17 -6.69
C LEU A 315 25.88 2.86 -5.97
N PHE A 316 25.94 1.71 -5.29
CA PHE A 316 27.13 1.25 -4.57
C PHE A 316 27.98 0.24 -5.37
N ASP A 317 27.69 0.07 -6.66
CA ASP A 317 28.36 -0.89 -7.56
C ASP A 317 28.38 -2.34 -7.03
N ILE A 318 27.31 -2.73 -6.33
CA ILE A 318 27.11 -4.08 -5.78
C ILE A 318 26.42 -4.95 -6.84
N GLN A 319 27.08 -6.02 -7.26
CA GLN A 319 26.45 -7.06 -8.07
C GLN A 319 25.57 -7.96 -7.21
N LEU A 320 24.27 -7.98 -7.50
CA LEU A 320 23.32 -8.84 -6.80
C LEU A 320 23.44 -10.29 -7.25
N SER A 321 23.68 -11.19 -6.30
CA SER A 321 23.54 -12.63 -6.51
C SER A 321 22.08 -13.06 -6.61
N GLY A 322 21.82 -14.24 -7.20
CA GLY A 322 20.47 -14.81 -7.25
C GLY A 322 19.83 -15.01 -5.87
N ALA A 323 20.63 -15.32 -4.85
CA ALA A 323 20.18 -15.44 -3.46
C ALA A 323 19.72 -14.08 -2.89
N GLN A 324 20.47 -13.00 -3.15
CA GLN A 324 20.08 -11.65 -2.75
C GLN A 324 18.82 -11.18 -3.46
N ILE A 325 18.67 -11.47 -4.76
CA ILE A 325 17.44 -11.15 -5.51
C ILE A 325 16.24 -11.85 -4.88
N LEU A 326 16.37 -13.14 -4.57
CA LEU A 326 15.31 -13.89 -3.89
C LEU A 326 14.99 -13.29 -2.52
N ALA A 327 16.02 -12.93 -1.74
CA ALA A 327 15.85 -12.27 -0.44
C ALA A 327 15.09 -10.94 -0.56
N ILE A 328 15.41 -10.13 -1.57
CA ILE A 328 14.70 -8.88 -1.87
C ILE A 328 13.23 -9.17 -2.17
N ILE A 329 12.94 -10.11 -3.07
CA ILE A 329 11.57 -10.44 -3.48
C ILE A 329 10.73 -10.93 -2.29
N VAL A 330 11.27 -11.88 -1.50
CA VAL A 330 10.56 -12.46 -0.35
C VAL A 330 10.33 -11.41 0.74
N SER A 331 11.38 -10.68 1.12
CA SER A 331 11.27 -9.63 2.16
C SER A 331 10.32 -8.51 1.71
N ALA A 332 10.44 -8.04 0.46
CA ALA A 332 9.56 -7.01 -0.09
C ALA A 332 8.10 -7.45 -0.16
N LEU A 333 7.83 -8.74 -0.46
CA LEU A 333 6.47 -9.28 -0.46
C LEU A 333 5.84 -9.16 0.93
N VAL A 334 6.50 -9.67 1.96
CA VAL A 334 5.97 -9.61 3.34
C VAL A 334 5.93 -8.18 3.87
N VAL A 335 6.95 -7.37 3.55
CA VAL A 335 6.97 -5.94 3.88
C VAL A 335 5.76 -5.23 3.29
N SER A 336 5.37 -5.57 2.05
CA SER A 336 4.15 -5.02 1.45
C SER A 336 2.90 -5.35 2.27
N PHE A 337 2.84 -6.55 2.85
CA PHE A 337 1.77 -6.94 3.78
C PHE A 337 1.79 -6.20 5.10
N SER A 338 2.95 -5.69 5.51
CA SER A 338 3.16 -5.08 6.82
C SER A 338 3.32 -3.56 6.82
N THR A 339 3.50 -2.95 5.66
CA THR A 339 3.70 -1.50 5.57
C THR A 339 2.43 -0.80 6.04
N ALA A 340 2.50 0.38 6.66
CA ALA A 340 1.36 1.20 7.14
C ALA A 340 0.82 2.17 6.08
N GLY A 341 -0.50 2.35 5.97
CA GLY A 341 -1.19 2.98 4.82
C GLY A 341 -1.06 4.49 4.79
N VAL A 342 0.14 4.96 5.09
CA VAL A 342 0.49 6.31 5.52
C VAL A 342 1.71 6.80 4.76
N PRO A 343 1.85 8.13 4.59
CA PRO A 343 3.01 8.68 3.94
C PRO A 343 4.31 8.28 4.64
N GLY A 344 5.34 7.97 3.85
CA GLY A 344 6.69 7.66 4.33
C GLY A 344 6.88 6.26 4.94
N ALA A 345 5.82 5.46 5.15
CA ALA A 345 5.97 4.11 5.70
C ALA A 345 6.81 3.18 4.80
N GLY A 346 6.77 3.37 3.49
CA GLY A 346 7.57 2.60 2.54
C GLY A 346 9.08 2.77 2.74
N ILE A 347 9.53 3.96 3.11
CA ILE A 347 10.96 4.26 3.38
C ILE A 347 11.43 3.60 4.66
N ILE A 348 10.60 3.62 5.71
CA ILE A 348 10.93 2.99 7.00
C ILE A 348 11.15 1.49 6.80
N MET A 349 10.28 0.85 6.02
CA MET A 349 10.36 -0.59 5.75
C MET A 349 11.43 -0.98 4.73
N MET A 350 12.03 -0.02 4.02
CA MET A 350 13.12 -0.27 3.09
C MET A 350 14.35 -0.82 3.81
N SER A 351 14.56 -0.45 5.08
CA SER A 351 15.66 -0.98 5.88
C SER A 351 15.60 -2.50 6.00
N THR A 352 14.41 -3.06 6.15
CA THR A 352 14.19 -4.51 6.19
C THR A 352 14.61 -5.19 4.90
N VAL A 353 14.20 -4.64 3.75
CA VAL A 353 14.47 -5.26 2.44
C VAL A 353 15.95 -5.17 2.08
N LEU A 354 16.59 -4.02 2.34
CA LEU A 354 18.02 -3.85 2.12
C LEU A 354 18.84 -4.73 3.07
N ALA A 355 18.49 -4.78 4.36
CA ALA A 355 19.13 -5.64 5.34
C ALA A 355 19.05 -7.12 4.94
N ALA A 356 17.88 -7.59 4.50
CA ALA A 356 17.70 -8.97 4.06
C ALA A 356 18.59 -9.36 2.87
N ALA A 357 19.00 -8.38 2.07
CA ALA A 357 19.88 -8.55 0.91
C ALA A 357 21.35 -8.14 1.20
N ASN A 358 21.65 -7.78 2.45
CA ASN A 358 22.93 -7.22 2.88
C ASN A 358 23.39 -6.00 2.06
N LEU A 359 22.44 -5.10 1.77
CA LEU A 359 22.68 -3.85 1.03
C LEU A 359 22.87 -2.64 1.96
N PRO A 360 23.68 -1.64 1.57
CA PRO A 360 23.93 -0.46 2.40
C PRO A 360 22.65 0.32 2.72
N LEU A 361 22.36 0.45 4.03
CA LEU A 361 21.21 1.23 4.52
C LEU A 361 21.34 2.73 4.23
N ALA A 362 22.54 3.22 3.96
CA ALA A 362 22.77 4.62 3.61
C ALA A 362 22.00 5.05 2.34
N GLY A 363 21.70 4.11 1.44
CA GLY A 363 20.83 4.35 0.27
C GLY A 363 19.41 4.82 0.61
N ILE A 364 18.92 4.53 1.83
CA ILE A 364 17.60 4.98 2.31
C ILE A 364 17.53 6.51 2.39
N ALA A 365 18.60 7.17 2.85
CA ALA A 365 18.62 8.62 3.02
C ALA A 365 18.45 9.36 1.68
N LEU A 366 19.04 8.83 0.61
CA LEU A 366 18.93 9.38 -0.74
C LEU A 366 17.52 9.24 -1.31
N VAL A 367 16.92 8.06 -1.16
CA VAL A 367 15.55 7.83 -1.65
C VAL A 367 14.53 8.60 -0.82
N ALA A 368 14.73 8.70 0.50
CA ALA A 368 13.85 9.45 1.39
C ALA A 368 13.69 10.92 0.95
N GLY A 369 14.74 11.52 0.40
CA GLY A 369 14.73 12.89 -0.12
C GLY A 369 13.74 13.10 -1.26
N VAL A 370 13.50 12.10 -2.12
CA VAL A 370 12.58 12.20 -3.27
C VAL A 370 11.29 11.40 -3.09
N ASP A 371 11.18 10.62 -2.02
CA ASP A 371 10.07 9.73 -1.72
C ASP A 371 8.71 10.43 -1.84
N ARG A 372 8.63 11.67 -1.34
CA ARG A 372 7.38 12.44 -1.36
C ARG A 372 6.85 12.67 -2.77
N LEU A 373 7.72 12.80 -3.78
CA LEU A 373 7.34 13.01 -5.18
C LEU A 373 6.65 11.78 -5.78
N THR A 374 7.02 10.58 -5.33
CA THR A 374 6.52 9.31 -5.88
C THR A 374 5.47 8.64 -5.00
N ASP A 375 5.30 9.08 -3.75
CA ASP A 375 4.37 8.50 -2.77
C ASP A 375 2.91 8.52 -3.20
N GLY A 376 2.46 9.62 -3.80
CA GLY A 376 1.11 9.72 -4.33
C GLY A 376 0.82 8.67 -5.40
N PHE A 377 1.75 8.45 -6.33
CA PHE A 377 1.60 7.45 -7.40
C PHE A 377 1.58 6.02 -6.84
N ARG A 378 2.45 5.72 -5.87
CA ARG A 378 2.49 4.41 -5.20
C ARG A 378 1.20 4.12 -4.46
N THR A 379 0.71 5.11 -3.71
CA THR A 379 -0.55 4.98 -2.97
C THR A 379 -1.73 4.82 -3.92
N LEU A 380 -1.78 5.60 -5.01
CA LEU A 380 -2.78 5.41 -6.06
C LEU A 380 -2.76 3.97 -6.56
N LEU A 381 -1.59 3.44 -6.92
CA LEU A 381 -1.48 2.07 -7.42
C LEU A 381 -1.91 1.03 -6.38
N ASN A 382 -1.59 1.22 -5.09
CA ASN A 382 -2.07 0.33 -4.02
C ASN A 382 -3.60 0.25 -4.02
N VAL A 383 -4.26 1.41 -4.05
CA VAL A 383 -5.74 1.48 -4.04
C VAL A 383 -6.34 0.96 -5.36
N PHE A 384 -5.66 1.21 -6.49
CA PHE A 384 -5.98 0.64 -7.78
C PHE A 384 -5.94 -0.89 -7.74
N GLY A 385 -4.86 -1.48 -7.23
CA GLY A 385 -4.70 -2.92 -7.11
C GLY A 385 -5.73 -3.55 -6.18
N ASN A 386 -6.06 -2.89 -5.06
CA ASN A 386 -7.07 -3.37 -4.12
C ASN A 386 -8.47 -3.40 -4.74
N THR A 387 -8.85 -2.32 -5.44
CA THR A 387 -10.13 -2.25 -6.14
C THR A 387 -10.19 -3.19 -7.34
N ALA A 388 -9.10 -3.33 -8.11
CA ALA A 388 -9.01 -4.28 -9.23
C ALA A 388 -9.13 -5.73 -8.76
N ASN A 389 -8.45 -6.12 -7.68
CA ASN A 389 -8.57 -7.47 -7.12
C ASN A 389 -9.97 -7.76 -6.56
N ALA A 390 -10.64 -6.77 -5.97
CA ALA A 390 -12.03 -6.93 -5.55
C ALA A 390 -12.96 -7.17 -6.76
N VAL A 391 -12.73 -6.48 -7.88
CA VAL A 391 -13.47 -6.71 -9.14
C VAL A 391 -13.17 -8.10 -9.73
N ILE A 392 -11.92 -8.53 -9.71
CA ILE A 392 -11.52 -9.86 -10.18
C ILE A 392 -12.23 -10.94 -9.34
N LEU A 393 -12.26 -10.78 -8.01
CA LEU A 393 -12.96 -11.69 -7.11
C LEU A 393 -14.47 -11.73 -7.40
N ASP A 394 -15.11 -10.57 -7.60
CA ASP A 394 -16.54 -10.45 -7.93
C ASP A 394 -16.88 -11.24 -9.21
N LYS A 395 -16.06 -11.10 -10.25
CA LYS A 395 -16.21 -11.88 -11.50
C LYS A 395 -15.90 -13.36 -11.34
N TRP A 396 -14.95 -13.71 -10.49
CA TRP A 396 -14.66 -15.11 -10.20
C TRP A 396 -15.84 -15.81 -9.52
N GLU A 397 -16.53 -15.14 -8.59
CA GLU A 397 -17.71 -15.71 -7.94
C GLU A 397 -18.93 -15.80 -8.87
N ASP A 398 -19.16 -14.80 -9.72
CA ASP A 398 -20.23 -14.86 -10.73
C ASP A 398 -20.11 -16.12 -11.62
N ASN A 399 -18.91 -16.39 -12.13
CA ASN A 399 -18.67 -17.57 -12.98
C ASN A 399 -18.76 -18.89 -12.20
N SER A 400 -18.38 -18.89 -10.92
CA SER A 400 -18.49 -20.09 -10.07
C SER A 400 -19.96 -20.47 -9.83
N SER A 401 -20.83 -19.47 -9.59
CA SER A 401 -22.26 -19.69 -9.40
C SER A 401 -22.99 -20.23 -10.65
N ILE A 402 -22.54 -19.87 -11.86
CA ILE A 402 -23.05 -20.43 -13.12
C ILE A 402 -22.64 -21.90 -13.28
N THR A 403 -21.46 -22.27 -12.78
CA THR A 403 -20.96 -23.64 -12.88
C THR A 403 -21.71 -24.57 -11.91
N ASP A 404 -21.99 -24.09 -10.70
CA ASP A 404 -22.78 -24.83 -9.70
C ASP A 404 -24.25 -25.03 -10.14
N MET A 405 -24.83 -24.10 -10.91
CA MET A 405 -26.18 -24.29 -11.49
C MET A 405 -26.21 -25.33 -12.62
N LYS A 406 -25.12 -25.48 -13.39
CA LYS A 406 -25.04 -26.48 -14.48
C LYS A 406 -24.81 -27.90 -13.97
N THR A 407 -24.23 -28.06 -12.80
CA THR A 407 -24.05 -29.39 -12.16
C THR A 407 -25.30 -29.84 -11.39
N GLN A 408 -26.28 -28.96 -11.17
CA GLN A 408 -27.55 -29.26 -10.48
C GLN A 408 -28.77 -29.37 -11.42
N SER A 409 -28.59 -29.41 -12.75
CA SER A 409 -29.71 -29.71 -13.65
C SER A 409 -30.22 -31.13 -13.38
N PRO A 410 -31.53 -31.34 -13.07
CA PRO A 410 -32.07 -32.67 -12.83
C PRO A 410 -31.93 -33.52 -14.09
N GLU A 411 -31.47 -34.77 -13.93
CA GLU A 411 -31.66 -35.79 -14.97
C GLU A 411 -33.12 -35.76 -15.44
N PRO A 412 -33.39 -35.84 -16.76
CA PRO A 412 -34.75 -35.92 -17.24
C PRO A 412 -35.37 -37.22 -16.72
N ALA A 413 -36.32 -37.09 -15.80
CA ALA A 413 -37.16 -38.18 -15.35
C ALA A 413 -37.93 -38.73 -16.56
N TYR A 414 -37.40 -39.77 -17.18
CA TYR A 414 -38.10 -40.51 -18.22
C TYR A 414 -39.19 -41.35 -17.57
N ALA A 415 -40.40 -40.80 -17.67
CA ALA A 415 -41.71 -41.45 -17.73
C ALA A 415 -41.72 -42.98 -17.54
N ASP A 416 -42.07 -43.42 -16.34
CA ASP A 416 -42.69 -44.73 -16.15
C ASP A 416 -44.19 -44.57 -16.44
N SER A 417 -44.59 -44.93 -17.65
CA SER A 417 -46.00 -45.10 -17.99
C SER A 417 -46.20 -46.39 -18.77
N LYS A 418 -46.98 -47.28 -18.15
CA LYS A 418 -47.63 -48.50 -18.67
C LYS A 418 -46.78 -49.77 -18.62
N ARG A 419 -47.20 -50.74 -17.79
CA ARG A 419 -48.20 -51.75 -18.21
C ARG A 419 -48.72 -52.61 -17.04
N LEU A 420 -50.05 -52.73 -17.02
CA LEU A 420 -50.81 -53.90 -16.60
C LEU A 420 -50.48 -55.11 -17.48
#